data_AF-A0A3C0JG71-F1
#
_entry.id   AF-A0A3C0JG71-F1
#
_cell.length_a   1.000
_cell.length_b   1.000
_cell.length_c   1.000
_cell.angle_alpha   90.00
_cell.angle_beta   90.00
_cell.angle_gamma   90.00
#
_symmetry.space_group_name_H-M   'P 1'
#
loop_
_entity.id
_entity.type
_entity.pdbx_description
1 polymer ?
#
loop_
_entity_poly.entity_id
_entity_poly.type
_entity_poly.pdbx_seq_one_letter_code
_entity_poly.pdbx_strand_id
1 'polypeptide(L)' 'VPLLAWEFYIGGYQPAQKWLKDRHGRTLNLDDIRHYLNIVTALVETDRLMKEIDQIGVH' A
#
# COMPACT_ATOMS: atom_id res chain seq x y z
N VAL A 1 -3.19 9.95 -0.28
CA VAL A 1 -2.51 8.66 -0.53
C VAL A 1 -2.05 8.66 -1.98
N PRO A 2 -0.81 8.28 -2.30
CA PRO A 2 -0.34 8.19 -3.69
C PRO A 2 -1.25 7.26 -4.51
N LEU A 3 -1.52 7.62 -5.77
CA LEU A 3 -2.40 6.82 -6.63
C LEU A 3 -1.92 5.38 -6.78
N LEU A 4 -0.60 5.20 -6.92
CA LEU A 4 0.03 3.89 -6.98
C LEU A 4 -0.35 3.00 -5.80
N ALA A 5 -0.18 3.48 -4.57
CA ALA A 5 -0.53 2.71 -3.37
C ALA A 5 -2.05 2.52 -3.22
N TRP A 6 -2.85 3.48 -3.71
CA TRP A 6 -4.31 3.40 -3.70
C TRP A 6 -4.84 2.33 -4.65
N GLU A 7 -4.18 2.17 -5.81
CA GLU A 7 -4.59 1.24 -6.87
C GLU A 7 -3.89 -0.12 -6.81
N PHE A 8 -2.83 -0.25 -6.00
CA PHE A 8 -2.03 -1.47 -5.87
C PHE A 8 -2.89 -2.68 -5.43
N TYR A 9 -2.90 -3.73 -6.24
CA TYR A 9 -3.60 -4.98 -5.93
C TYR A 9 -2.66 -6.01 -5.30
N ILE A 10 -3.14 -6.69 -4.26
CA ILE A 10 -2.54 -7.93 -3.76
C ILE A 10 -3.61 -9.02 -3.82
N GLY A 11 -3.46 -9.94 -4.78
CA GLY A 11 -4.52 -10.87 -5.14
C GLY A 11 -5.76 -10.12 -5.66
N GLY A 12 -6.92 -10.34 -5.05
CA GLY A 12 -8.20 -9.78 -5.49
C GLY A 12 -8.63 -8.47 -4.82
N TYR A 13 -7.77 -7.78 -4.07
CA TYR A 13 -8.16 -6.57 -3.34
C TYR A 13 -7.04 -5.52 -3.26
N GLN A 14 -7.43 -4.28 -2.93
CA GLN A 14 -6.54 -3.13 -2.75
C GLN A 14 -6.34 -2.84 -1.25
N PRO A 15 -5.16 -3.11 -0.66
CA PRO A 15 -4.96 -3.03 0.78
C PRO A 15 -5.22 -1.63 1.36
N ALA A 16 -4.74 -0.58 0.69
CA ALA A 16 -4.91 0.80 1.15
C ALA A 16 -6.39 1.23 1.16
N GLN A 17 -7.19 0.76 0.21
CA GLN A 17 -8.63 1.02 0.18
C GLN A 17 -9.37 0.20 1.24
N LYS A 18 -9.08 -1.10 1.30
CA LYS A 18 -9.72 -2.03 2.23
C LYS A 18 -9.54 -1.59 3.68
N TRP A 19 -8.33 -1.17 4.07
CA TRP A 19 -8.05 -0.76 5.44
C TRP A 19 -8.90 0.43 5.90
N LEU A 20 -9.05 1.45 5.04
CA LEU A 20 -9.91 2.61 5.32
C LEU A 20 -11.39 2.24 5.29
N LYS A 21 -11.83 1.42 4.32
CA LYS A 21 -13.21 0.94 4.21
C LYS A 21 -13.64 0.19 5.48
N ASP A 22 -12.80 -0.73 5.97
CA ASP A 22 -13.08 -1.54 7.16
C ASP A 22 -13.12 -0.70 8.46
N ARG A 23 -12.63 0.56 8.42
CA ARG A 23 -12.61 1.51 9.54
C ARG A 23 -13.50 2.74 9.33
N HIS A 24 -14.33 2.74 8.29
CA HIS A 24 -15.27 3.82 8.05
C HIS A 24 -16.18 4.04 9.27
N GLY A 25 -16.34 5.30 9.69
CA GLY A 25 -17.14 5.67 10.86
C GLY A 25 -16.44 5.51 12.21
N ARG A 26 -15.15 5.14 12.25
CA ARG A 26 -14.35 5.08 13.48
C ARG A 26 -13.41 6.29 13.55
N THR A 27 -13.18 6.81 14.76
CA THR A 27 -12.09 7.78 15.01
C THR A 27 -10.76 7.05 15.01
N LEU A 28 -9.83 7.46 14.15
CA LEU A 28 -8.48 6.91 14.10
C LEU A 28 -7.58 7.66 15.07
N ASN A 29 -6.82 6.92 15.89
CA ASN A 29 -5.80 7.52 16.73
C ASN A 29 -4.46 7.65 15.97
N LEU A 30 -3.44 8.18 16.62
CA LEU A 30 -2.13 8.39 15.99
C LEU A 30 -1.47 7.08 15.54
N ASP A 31 -1.66 5.99 16.27
CA ASP A 31 -1.09 4.69 15.93
C ASP A 31 -1.81 4.03 14.75
N ASP A 32 -3.13 4.21 14.65
CA ASP A 32 -3.90 3.84 13.45
C ASP A 32 -3.38 4.59 12.22
N ILE A 33 -3.16 5.90 12.34
CA ILE A 33 -2.64 6.73 11.24
C ILE A 33 -1.23 6.28 10.84
N ARG A 34 -0.34 6.05 11.82
CA ARG A 34 1.01 5.52 11.57
C ARG A 34 0.97 4.16 10.88
N HIS A 35 0.10 3.26 11.35
CA HIS A 35 -0.06 1.95 10.73
C HIS A 35 -0.54 2.05 9.28
N TYR A 36 -1.49 2.95 9.00
CA TYR A 36 -1.94 3.20 7.64
C TYR A 36 -0.82 3.75 6.73
N LEU A 37 -0.02 4.69 7.24
CA LEU A 37 1.14 5.20 6.51
C LEU A 37 2.20 4.12 6.26
N ASN A 38 2.39 3.17 7.19
CA ASN A 38 3.28 2.03 6.98
C ASN A 38 2.76 1.11 5.86
N ILE A 39 1.44 0.86 5.78
CA ILE A 39 0.83 0.12 4.65
C ILE A 39 1.14 0.84 3.34
N VAL A 40 0.87 2.15 3.27
CA VAL A 40 1.11 2.94 2.06
C VAL A 40 2.59 2.90 1.66
N THR A 41 3.50 3.07 2.62
CA THR A 41 4.95 3.04 2.38
C THR A 41 5.40 1.68 1.87
N ALA A 42 4.92 0.58 2.47
CA ALA A 42 5.25 -0.76 2.02
C ALA A 42 4.82 -1.01 0.56
N LEU A 43 3.62 -0.56 0.17
CA LEU A 43 3.13 -0.72 -1.21
C LEU A 43 3.99 0.05 -2.23
N VAL A 44 4.41 1.28 -1.90
CA VAL A 44 5.28 2.08 -2.77
C VAL A 44 6.66 1.44 -2.90
N GLU A 45 7.25 0.98 -1.78
CA GLU A 45 8.56 0.34 -1.80
C GLU A 45 8.52 -1.01 -2.53
N THR A 46 7.43 -1.77 -2.41
CA THR A 46 7.24 -3.01 -3.20
C THR A 46 7.27 -2.72 -4.69
N ASP A 47 6.51 -1.73 -5.17
CA ASP A 47 6.53 -1.35 -6.59
C ASP A 47 7.94 -0.93 -7.05
N ARG A 48 8.63 -0.10 -6.26
CA ARG A 48 10.01 0.32 -6.57
C ARG A 48 10.95 -0.88 -6.71
N LEU A 49 10.93 -1.80 -5.73
CA LEU A 49 11.78 -2.98 -5.72
C LEU A 49 11.45 -3.94 -6.87
N MET A 50 10.17 -4.13 -7.20
CA MET A 50 9.77 -4.96 -8.35
C MET A 50 10.37 -4.40 -9.66
N LYS A 51 10.26 -3.09 -9.87
CA LYS A 51 10.85 -2.43 -11.04
C LYS A 51 12.38 -2.53 -11.08
N GLU A 52 13.04 -2.45 -9.92
CA GLU A 52 14.49 -2.64 -9.83
C GLU A 52 14.90 -4.09 -10.15
N ILE A 53 14.12 -5.08 -9.72
CA ILE A 53 14.36 -6.48 -10.06
C ILE A 53 14.17 -6.73 -11.57
N ASP A 54 13.11 -6.19 -12.16
CA ASP A 54 12.83 -6.31 -13.60
C ASP A 54 13.98 -5.75 -14.46
N GLN A 55 14.68 -4.71 -13.98
CA GLN A 55 15.85 -4.12 -14.66
C GLN A 55 17.09 -5.03 -14.62
N ILE A 56 17.23 -5.86 -13.60
CA ILE A 56 18.36 -6.81 -13.48
C ILE A 56 18.17 -8.00 -14.42
N GLY A 57 16.94 -8.22 -14.92
CA GLY A 57 16.53 -9.20 -15.92
C GLY A 57 17.64 -10.10 -16.45
N VAL A 58 17.77 -11.31 -15.87
CA VAL A 58 18.66 -12.36 -16.38
C VAL A 58 18.07 -12.82 -17.71
N HIS A 59 18.59 -12.27 -18.81
CA HIS A 59 18.42 -12.76 -20.17
C HIS A 59 19.56 -13.71 -20.54
#